data_AF-A0A4Y2U351-F1
#
_entry.id   AF-A0A4Y2U351-F1
#
_cell.length_a   1.000
_cell.length_b   1.000
_cell.length_c   1.000
_cell.angle_alpha   90.00
_cell.angle_beta   90.00
_cell.angle_gamma   90.00
#
_symmetry.space_group_name_H-M   'P 1'
#
loop_
_entity.id
_entity.type
_entity.pdbx_description
1 polymer ?
#
loop_
_entity_poly.entity_id
_entity_poly.type
_entity_poly.pdbx_seq_one_letter_code
_entity_poly.pdbx_strand_id
1 'polypeptide(L)'
;MEMLFSSCRRRVYELVLKAIFEVKLKQVTTSPDIPLFKKLKDNWKNIDPTKIQCYRELFRTVPELENLLDFYRVELKNIIVKDDYRELIELSIVFLGGDAEKKKLKIRAPGAMHQARWMARAIYSRKLSLFSSQLKLNTKDKEALLEVLLFIVTIYVKEIYGLNAFWQLKHPTKICAF
;
A
#
# COMPACT_ATOMS: atom_id res chain seq x y z
N MET A 1 -17.09 -11.42 -21.00
CA MET A 1 -16.12 -10.45 -21.54
C MET A 1 -15.66 -9.38 -20.53
N GLU A 2 -16.36 -9.17 -19.40
CA GLU A 2 -15.97 -8.19 -18.36
C GLU A 2 -14.85 -8.67 -17.41
N MET A 3 -14.68 -9.99 -17.24
CA MET A 3 -13.60 -10.56 -16.40
C MET A 3 -12.19 -10.22 -16.93
N LEU A 4 -12.05 -10.10 -18.26
CA LEU A 4 -10.80 -9.67 -18.90
C LEU A 4 -10.51 -8.20 -18.60
N PHE A 5 -11.53 -7.33 -18.62
CA PHE A 5 -11.34 -5.90 -18.40
C PHE A 5 -10.87 -5.56 -16.98
N SER A 6 -11.42 -6.24 -15.96
CA SER A 6 -10.99 -6.12 -14.56
C SER A 6 -9.56 -6.62 -14.33
N SER A 7 -9.23 -7.77 -14.92
CA SER A 7 -7.89 -8.37 -14.82
C SER A 7 -6.85 -7.50 -15.55
N CYS A 8 -7.20 -6.98 -16.73
CA CYS A 8 -6.37 -6.05 -17.49
C CYS A 8 -6.14 -4.75 -16.72
N ARG A 9 -7.17 -4.18 -16.06
CA ARG A 9 -7.02 -2.95 -15.28
C ARG A 9 -6.10 -3.15 -14.07
N ARG A 10 -6.27 -4.23 -13.29
CA ARG A 10 -5.34 -4.56 -12.18
C ARG A 10 -3.91 -4.71 -12.70
N ARG A 11 -3.74 -5.41 -13.82
CA ARG A 11 -2.43 -5.61 -14.45
C ARG A 11 -1.83 -4.28 -14.92
N VAL A 12 -2.64 -3.37 -15.46
CA VAL A 12 -2.18 -2.02 -15.84
C VAL A 12 -1.68 -1.26 -14.63
N TYR A 13 -2.44 -1.20 -13.53
CA TYR A 13 -2.00 -0.48 -12.34
C TYR A 13 -0.80 -1.12 -11.63
N GLU A 14 -0.64 -2.44 -11.73
CA GLU A 14 0.60 -3.12 -11.33
C GLU A 14 1.80 -2.69 -12.17
N LEU A 15 1.65 -2.62 -13.50
CA LEU A 15 2.70 -2.16 -14.41
C LEU A 15 3.01 -0.67 -14.22
N VAL A 16 2.00 0.16 -13.97
CA VAL A 16 2.19 1.58 -13.66
C VAL A 16 2.92 1.74 -12.33
N LEU A 17 2.51 1.00 -11.29
CA LEU A 17 3.23 1.01 -10.02
C LEU A 17 4.69 0.61 -10.25
N LYS A 18 4.94 -0.47 -11.01
CA LYS A 18 6.29 -0.90 -11.38
C LYS A 18 7.11 0.21 -12.04
N ALA A 19 6.56 0.86 -13.06
CA ALA A 19 7.22 1.93 -13.77
C ALA A 19 7.54 3.11 -12.85
N ILE A 20 6.61 3.52 -11.99
CA ILE A 20 6.82 4.62 -11.03
C ILE A 20 7.97 4.26 -10.07
N PHE A 21 7.99 3.03 -9.53
CA PHE A 21 9.10 2.57 -8.69
C PHE A 21 10.44 2.65 -9.41
N GLU A 22 10.52 2.15 -10.63
CA GLU A 22 11.75 2.12 -11.43
C GLU A 22 12.24 3.53 -11.76
N VAL A 23 11.34 4.44 -12.11
CA VAL A 23 11.66 5.83 -12.42
C VAL A 23 12.10 6.60 -11.17
N LYS A 24 11.36 6.47 -10.06
CA LYS A 24 11.55 7.32 -8.87
C LYS A 24 12.68 6.83 -7.98
N LEU A 25 12.73 5.53 -7.71
CA LEU A 25 13.73 4.96 -6.81
C LEU A 25 14.99 4.50 -7.55
N LYS A 26 15.02 4.59 -8.90
CA LYS A 26 16.14 4.23 -9.79
C LYS A 26 16.76 2.86 -9.48
N GLN A 27 16.00 1.99 -8.84
CA GLN A 27 16.39 0.63 -8.49
C GLN A 27 15.88 -0.30 -9.57
N VAL A 28 16.63 -0.37 -10.67
CA VAL A 28 16.45 -1.42 -11.66
C VAL A 28 17.24 -2.62 -11.16
N THR A 29 16.56 -3.59 -10.58
CA THR A 29 17.22 -4.82 -10.14
C THR A 29 16.74 -5.99 -10.97
N THR A 30 17.67 -6.65 -11.66
CA THR A 30 17.49 -8.03 -12.15
C THR A 30 17.41 -9.02 -10.99
N SER A 31 17.81 -8.60 -9.79
CA SER A 31 17.65 -9.33 -8.53
C SER A 31 16.16 -9.48 -8.14
N PRO A 32 15.78 -10.65 -7.58
CA PRO A 32 14.44 -10.85 -7.01
C PRO A 32 14.17 -9.92 -5.82
N ASP A 33 15.22 -9.39 -5.17
CA ASP A 33 15.12 -8.48 -4.03
C ASP A 33 15.44 -7.02 -4.41
N ILE A 34 14.56 -6.12 -4.00
CA ILE A 34 14.74 -4.65 -4.00
C ILE A 34 15.54 -4.22 -2.74
N PRO A 35 16.70 -3.53 -2.86
CA PRO A 35 17.57 -3.18 -1.75
C PRO A 35 16.89 -2.43 -0.59
N LEU A 36 16.02 -1.45 -0.89
CA LEU A 36 15.29 -0.71 0.13
C LEU A 36 14.38 -1.62 0.98
N PHE A 37 13.73 -2.57 0.33
CA PHE A 37 12.82 -3.50 0.99
C PHE A 37 13.60 -4.54 1.80
N LYS A 38 14.74 -4.98 1.28
CA LYS A 38 15.67 -5.84 2.02
C LYS A 38 16.17 -5.17 3.29
N LYS A 39 16.54 -3.88 3.24
CA LYS A 39 16.93 -3.09 4.41
C LYS A 39 15.85 -3.08 5.50
N LEU A 40 14.58 -2.89 5.13
CA LEU A 40 13.46 -2.98 6.08
C LEU A 40 13.35 -4.40 6.68
N LYS A 41 13.40 -5.43 5.84
CA LYS A 41 13.25 -6.83 6.25
C LYS A 41 14.36 -7.25 7.22
N ASP A 42 15.61 -6.95 6.89
CA ASP A 42 16.79 -7.34 7.67
C ASP A 42 16.85 -6.59 9.02
N ASN A 43 16.38 -5.34 9.05
CA ASN A 43 16.36 -4.53 10.27
C ASN A 43 15.08 -4.70 11.12
N TRP A 44 14.11 -5.51 10.69
CA TRP A 44 12.79 -5.58 11.32
C TRP A 44 12.83 -5.85 12.82
N LYS A 45 13.74 -6.72 13.27
CA LYS A 45 13.94 -7.06 14.69
C LYS A 45 14.32 -5.87 15.58
N ASN A 46 14.85 -4.80 14.99
CA ASN A 46 15.28 -3.59 15.69
C ASN A 46 14.26 -2.43 15.54
N ILE A 47 13.17 -2.64 14.80
CA ILE A 47 12.13 -1.64 14.61
C ILE A 47 11.11 -1.79 15.72
N ASP A 48 10.78 -0.68 16.36
CA ASP A 48 9.65 -0.59 17.27
C ASP A 48 8.37 -0.33 16.46
N PRO A 49 7.45 -1.32 16.36
CA PRO A 49 6.24 -1.18 15.55
C PRO A 49 5.26 -0.14 16.11
N THR A 50 5.46 0.34 17.35
CA THR A 50 4.62 1.36 17.98
C THR A 50 5.06 2.78 17.62
N LYS A 51 6.33 2.96 17.23
CA LYS A 51 6.91 4.26 16.86
C LYS A 51 6.73 4.54 15.37
N ILE A 52 5.49 4.85 15.02
CA ILE A 52 5.08 5.07 13.64
C ILE A 52 5.13 6.56 13.29
N GLN A 53 5.68 6.88 12.12
CA GLN A 53 5.60 8.21 11.53
C GLN A 53 4.26 8.38 10.82
N CYS A 54 3.48 9.37 11.26
CA CYS A 54 2.25 9.76 10.62
C CYS A 54 2.51 10.92 9.65
N TYR A 55 1.90 10.88 8.47
CA TYR A 55 2.04 11.91 7.44
C TYR A 55 0.79 12.77 7.29
N ARG A 56 -0.11 12.77 8.27
CA ARG A 56 -1.35 13.58 8.29
C ARG A 56 -1.12 15.03 7.87
N GLU A 57 -0.02 15.62 8.34
CA GLU A 57 0.39 17.00 8.03
C GLU A 57 0.54 17.27 6.53
N LEU A 58 1.00 16.29 5.74
CA LEU A 58 1.15 16.43 4.29
C LEU A 58 -0.20 16.47 3.54
N PHE A 59 -1.28 16.04 4.20
CA PHE A 59 -2.61 15.92 3.59
C PHE A 59 -3.64 16.88 4.20
N ARG A 60 -3.26 17.74 5.16
CA ARG A 60 -4.17 18.64 5.89
C ARG A 60 -4.98 19.58 4.99
N THR A 61 -4.46 19.93 3.82
CA THR A 61 -5.09 20.89 2.89
C THR A 61 -5.96 20.23 1.82
N VAL A 62 -6.18 18.92 1.92
CA VAL A 62 -6.90 18.13 0.92
C VAL A 62 -8.28 17.78 1.50
N PRO A 63 -9.36 18.49 1.14
CA PRO A 63 -10.74 18.14 1.54
C PRO A 63 -11.09 16.67 1.24
N GLU A 64 -10.46 16.11 0.22
CA GLU A 64 -10.61 14.72 -0.22
C GLU A 64 -9.96 13.72 0.74
N LEU A 65 -9.20 14.16 1.75
CA LEU A 65 -8.59 13.28 2.76
C LEU A 65 -9.64 12.52 3.58
N GLU A 66 -10.66 13.22 4.09
CA GLU A 66 -11.72 12.56 4.87
C GLU A 66 -12.55 11.64 3.98
N ASN A 67 -12.89 12.05 2.75
CA ASN A 67 -13.54 11.19 1.76
C ASN A 67 -12.71 9.91 1.48
N LEU A 68 -11.38 10.05 1.45
CA LEU A 68 -10.46 8.94 1.21
C LEU A 68 -10.34 8.02 2.44
N LEU A 69 -10.30 8.58 3.65
CA LEU A 69 -10.35 7.81 4.89
C LEU A 69 -11.68 7.05 5.02
N ASP A 70 -12.80 7.69 4.69
CA ASP A 70 -14.12 7.07 4.72
C ASP A 70 -14.23 5.94 3.70
N PHE A 71 -13.72 6.15 2.48
CA PHE A 71 -13.56 5.08 1.49
C PHE A 71 -12.80 3.89 2.08
N TYR A 72 -11.63 4.11 2.69
CA TYR A 72 -10.85 3.02 3.29
C TYR A 72 -11.55 2.33 4.45
N ARG A 73 -12.27 3.07 5.30
CA ARG A 73 -13.03 2.51 6.43
C ARG A 73 -14.19 1.64 5.94
N VAL A 74 -14.85 2.02 4.85
CA VAL A 74 -15.90 1.23 4.21
C VAL A 74 -15.31 -0.06 3.63
N GLU A 75 -14.22 0.04 2.86
CA GLU A 75 -13.56 -1.13 2.27
C GLU A 75 -13.03 -2.10 3.33
N LEU A 76 -12.51 -1.61 4.46
CA LEU A 76 -11.99 -2.46 5.53
C LEU A 76 -13.08 -3.35 6.18
N LYS A 77 -14.35 -2.93 6.14
CA LYS A 77 -15.49 -3.72 6.65
C LYS A 77 -15.94 -4.80 5.68
N ASN A 78 -15.46 -4.79 4.45
CA ASN A 78 -15.85 -5.76 3.44
C ASN A 78 -15.21 -7.13 3.75
N ILE A 79 -16.05 -8.14 3.94
CA ILE A 79 -15.68 -9.52 4.36
C ILE A 79 -14.69 -10.17 3.37
N ILE A 80 -14.65 -9.68 2.13
CA ILE A 80 -13.84 -10.23 1.04
C ILE A 80 -12.39 -9.73 1.10
N VAL A 81 -12.11 -8.65 1.83
CA VAL A 81 -10.77 -8.08 1.96
C VAL A 81 -9.93 -8.95 2.90
N LYS A 82 -9.14 -9.86 2.31
CA LYS A 82 -8.29 -10.82 3.04
C LYS A 82 -6.81 -10.50 2.91
N ASP A 83 -6.06 -10.94 3.92
CA ASP A 83 -4.59 -10.99 3.94
C ASP A 83 -3.89 -9.67 3.54
N ASP A 84 -3.16 -9.67 2.42
CA ASP A 84 -2.33 -8.55 1.96
C ASP A 84 -3.14 -7.29 1.62
N TYR A 85 -4.36 -7.47 1.12
CA TYR A 85 -5.29 -6.37 0.81
C TYR A 85 -5.71 -5.63 2.09
N ARG A 86 -6.09 -6.40 3.11
CA ARG A 86 -6.49 -5.87 4.41
C ARG A 86 -5.35 -5.08 5.04
N GLU A 87 -4.15 -5.65 5.00
CA GLU A 87 -2.95 -4.99 5.48
C GLU A 87 -2.66 -3.69 4.72
N LEU A 88 -2.80 -3.67 3.39
CA LEU A 88 -2.60 -2.45 2.61
C LEU A 88 -3.59 -1.34 3.00
N ILE A 89 -4.86 -1.66 3.24
CA ILE A 89 -5.85 -0.66 3.71
C ILE A 89 -5.52 -0.18 5.12
N GLU A 90 -5.27 -1.09 6.06
CA GLU A 90 -4.94 -0.73 7.45
C GLU A 90 -3.72 0.20 7.51
N LEU A 91 -2.66 -0.13 6.77
CA LEU A 91 -1.48 0.73 6.68
C LEU A 91 -1.76 2.06 5.97
N SER A 92 -2.75 2.12 5.06
CA SER A 92 -3.17 3.35 4.38
C SER A 92 -3.91 4.30 5.30
N ILE A 93 -4.81 3.78 6.13
CA ILE A 93 -5.52 4.56 7.15
C ILE A 93 -4.50 5.16 8.13
N VAL A 94 -3.56 4.36 8.64
CA VAL A 94 -2.51 4.83 9.57
C VAL A 94 -1.63 5.89 8.93
N PHE A 95 -1.20 5.68 7.68
CA PHE A 95 -0.36 6.63 6.97
C PHE A 95 -1.02 8.01 6.82
N LEU A 96 -2.32 8.03 6.52
CA LEU A 96 -3.12 9.24 6.42
C LEU A 96 -3.47 9.85 7.79
N GLY A 97 -3.07 9.21 8.89
CA GLY A 97 -3.41 9.64 10.25
C GLY A 97 -4.87 9.44 10.62
N GLY A 98 -5.54 8.48 9.97
CA GLY A 98 -6.79 7.92 10.46
C GLY A 98 -6.52 6.94 11.61
N ASP A 99 -7.44 6.90 12.58
CA ASP A 99 -7.44 5.93 13.68
C ASP A 99 -6.13 5.83 14.50
N ALA A 100 -5.28 6.87 14.46
CA ALA A 100 -3.99 6.94 15.17
C ALA A 100 -4.13 6.77 16.70
N GLU A 101 -5.31 7.07 17.24
CA GLU A 101 -5.63 6.89 18.66
C GLU A 101 -6.19 5.50 19.03
N LYS A 102 -6.61 4.70 18.03
CA LYS A 102 -7.11 3.34 18.27
C LYS A 102 -5.93 2.39 18.48
N LYS A 103 -5.45 2.36 19.73
CA LYS A 103 -4.54 1.36 20.29
C LYS A 103 -4.95 -0.07 19.84
N LYS A 104 -4.20 -0.64 18.88
CA LYS A 104 -3.95 -2.09 18.63
C LYS A 104 -3.68 -2.46 17.16
N LEU A 105 -3.33 -1.54 16.26
CA LEU A 105 -2.85 -1.95 14.93
C LEU A 105 -1.48 -2.65 15.04
N LYS A 106 -1.52 -3.99 15.08
CA LYS A 106 -0.34 -4.85 15.05
C LYS A 106 0.16 -4.89 13.61
N ILE A 107 1.08 -3.99 13.27
CA ILE A 107 1.77 -4.04 11.98
C ILE A 107 2.53 -5.36 11.89
N ARG A 108 2.18 -6.18 10.90
CA ARG A 108 2.80 -7.49 10.67
C ARG A 108 4.25 -7.31 10.22
N ALA A 109 5.08 -8.32 10.49
CA ALA A 109 6.42 -8.36 9.92
C ALA A 109 6.38 -8.31 8.37
N PRO A 110 7.37 -7.70 7.71
CA PRO A 110 7.52 -7.79 6.27
C PRO A 110 7.56 -9.27 5.82
N GLY A 111 6.65 -9.64 4.92
CA GLY A 111 6.55 -11.01 4.43
C GLY A 111 7.66 -11.39 3.43
N ALA A 112 7.44 -12.42 2.62
CA ALA A 112 8.33 -12.67 1.49
C ALA A 112 8.13 -11.59 0.43
N MET A 113 9.23 -10.93 0.03
CA MET A 113 9.27 -10.02 -1.11
C MET A 113 9.78 -10.81 -2.31
N HIS A 114 8.92 -10.98 -3.30
CA HIS A 114 9.27 -11.57 -4.59
C HIS A 114 8.70 -10.63 -5.66
N GLN A 115 9.41 -10.41 -6.77
CA GLN A 115 8.95 -9.50 -7.83
C GLN A 115 7.56 -9.86 -8.38
N ALA A 116 7.16 -11.14 -8.29
CA ALA A 116 5.83 -11.61 -8.70
C ALA A 116 4.71 -11.35 -7.67
N ARG A 117 5.03 -10.95 -6.44
CA ARG A 117 4.03 -10.53 -5.43
C ARG A 117 3.68 -9.07 -5.67
N TRP A 118 2.69 -8.87 -6.51
CA TRP A 118 2.31 -7.56 -7.04
C TRP A 118 1.96 -6.53 -5.94
N MET A 119 1.32 -6.91 -4.83
CA MET A 119 1.05 -6.02 -3.69
C MET A 119 2.25 -5.73 -2.79
N ALA A 120 3.30 -6.57 -2.84
CA ALA A 120 4.43 -6.44 -1.93
C ALA A 120 5.08 -5.07 -2.06
N ARG A 121 5.18 -4.51 -3.27
CA ARG A 121 5.75 -3.17 -3.49
C ARG A 121 4.97 -2.07 -2.77
N ALA A 122 3.65 -2.15 -2.79
CA ALA A 122 2.79 -1.18 -2.09
C ALA A 122 2.92 -1.32 -0.57
N ILE A 123 2.82 -2.55 -0.05
CA ILE A 123 2.91 -2.84 1.40
C ILE A 123 4.29 -2.46 1.95
N TYR A 124 5.37 -2.87 1.28
CA TYR A 124 6.73 -2.57 1.72
C TYR A 124 7.01 -1.07 1.72
N SER A 125 6.55 -0.36 0.70
CA SER A 125 6.77 1.09 0.62
C SER A 125 6.02 1.84 1.69
N ARG A 126 4.81 1.35 2.00
CA ARG A 126 4.04 1.85 3.12
C ARG A 126 4.77 1.64 4.44
N LYS A 127 5.24 0.42 4.73
CA LYS A 127 6.00 0.13 5.95
C LYS A 127 7.29 0.95 6.03
N LEU A 128 8.02 1.08 4.92
CA LEU A 128 9.22 1.91 4.85
C LEU A 128 8.95 3.36 5.26
N SER A 129 7.82 3.91 4.83
CA SER A 129 7.39 5.25 5.19
C SER A 129 7.07 5.37 6.67
N LEU A 130 6.24 4.46 7.18
CA LEU A 130 5.80 4.43 8.57
C LEU A 130 6.99 4.31 9.54
N PHE A 131 8.07 3.64 9.13
CA PHE A 131 9.28 3.45 9.94
C PHE A 131 10.48 4.24 9.43
N SER A 132 10.27 5.28 8.62
CA SER A 132 11.37 5.97 7.93
C SER A 132 12.35 6.66 8.89
N SER A 133 11.84 7.13 10.05
CA SER A 133 12.62 7.70 11.14
C SER A 133 13.58 6.68 11.78
N GLN A 134 13.19 5.40 11.80
CA GLN A 134 13.98 4.30 12.37
C GLN A 134 14.95 3.69 11.35
N LEU A 135 14.69 3.85 10.05
CA LEU A 135 15.40 3.16 8.96
C LEU A 135 16.56 3.94 8.33
N LYS A 136 16.95 5.09 8.88
CA LYS A 136 18.04 5.95 8.36
C LYS A 136 18.03 6.01 6.82
N LEU A 137 16.89 6.36 6.23
CA LEU A 137 16.76 6.57 4.79
C LEU A 137 17.38 7.93 4.42
N ASN A 138 18.07 8.01 3.29
CA ASN A 138 18.58 9.30 2.79
C ASN A 138 17.41 10.17 2.30
N THR A 139 17.64 11.48 2.16
CA THR A 139 16.58 12.44 1.81
C THR A 139 15.97 12.16 0.43
N LYS A 140 16.79 11.79 -0.56
CA LYS A 140 16.34 11.50 -1.93
C LYS A 140 15.39 10.30 -1.98
N ASP A 141 15.73 9.22 -1.28
CA ASP A 141 14.90 8.01 -1.18
C ASP A 141 13.59 8.31 -0.45
N LYS A 142 13.60 9.19 0.56
CA LYS A 142 12.38 9.61 1.26
C LYS A 142 11.45 10.39 0.33
N GLU A 143 11.96 11.34 -0.44
CA GLU A 143 11.18 12.12 -1.41
C GLU A 143 10.60 11.23 -2.50
N ALA A 144 11.44 10.38 -3.12
CA ALA A 144 10.99 9.42 -4.12
C ALA A 144 9.93 8.45 -3.58
N LEU A 145 10.11 7.98 -2.33
CA LEU A 145 9.13 7.12 -1.67
C LEU A 145 7.81 7.85 -1.43
N LEU A 146 7.82 9.13 -1.05
CA LEU A 146 6.62 9.93 -0.87
C LEU A 146 5.79 10.05 -2.15
N GLU A 147 6.42 10.28 -3.30
CA GLU A 147 5.70 10.33 -4.58
C GLU A 147 5.04 8.98 -4.93
N VAL A 148 5.75 7.88 -4.70
CA VAL A 148 5.21 6.53 -4.89
C VAL A 148 4.03 6.28 -3.94
N LEU A 149 4.12 6.73 -2.69
CA LEU A 149 3.05 6.59 -1.70
C LEU A 149 1.83 7.42 -2.06
N LEU A 150 2.01 8.63 -2.56
CA LEU A 150 0.92 9.47 -3.05
C LEU A 150 0.13 8.73 -4.12
N PHE A 151 0.81 8.18 -5.13
CA PHE A 151 0.17 7.35 -6.15
C PHE A 151 -0.56 6.14 -5.57
N ILE A 152 0.05 5.45 -4.59
CA ILE A 152 -0.58 4.29 -3.94
C ILE A 152 -1.89 4.71 -3.26
N VAL A 153 -1.86 5.78 -2.46
CA VAL A 153 -3.00 6.21 -1.64
C VAL A 153 -4.15 6.75 -2.49
N THR A 154 -3.85 7.50 -3.54
CA THR A 154 -4.87 8.27 -4.25
C THR A 154 -5.46 7.51 -5.43
N ILE A 155 -4.65 6.69 -6.12
CA ILE A 155 -5.01 6.06 -7.39
C ILE A 155 -5.03 4.55 -7.26
N TYR A 156 -3.92 3.94 -6.82
CA TYR A 156 -3.75 2.49 -6.86
C TYR A 156 -4.81 1.75 -6.05
N VAL A 157 -5.04 2.16 -4.80
CA VAL A 157 -6.03 1.46 -3.96
C VAL A 157 -7.46 1.75 -4.42
N LYS A 158 -7.79 2.97 -4.86
CA LYS A 158 -9.14 3.23 -5.41
C LYS A 158 -9.46 2.35 -6.62
N GLU A 159 -8.52 2.20 -7.53
CA GLU A 159 -8.73 1.45 -8.77
C GLU A 159 -8.78 -0.06 -8.56
N ILE A 160 -8.04 -0.57 -7.58
CA ILE A 160 -8.10 -1.99 -7.18
C ILE A 160 -9.43 -2.33 -6.51
N TYR A 161 -9.97 -1.44 -5.68
CA TYR A 161 -11.15 -1.72 -4.85
C TYR A 161 -12.47 -1.22 -5.47
N GLY A 162 -12.46 -0.15 -6.26
CA GLY A 162 -13.59 0.26 -7.10
C GLY A 162 -14.04 -0.83 -8.07
N LEU A 163 -13.11 -1.70 -8.48
CA LEU A 163 -13.39 -2.92 -9.22
C LEU A 163 -14.18 -3.96 -8.41
N ASN A 164 -13.91 -4.12 -7.10
CA ASN A 164 -14.61 -5.08 -6.26
C ASN A 164 -16.07 -4.65 -6.05
N ALA A 165 -16.34 -3.37 -5.76
CA ALA A 165 -17.70 -2.87 -5.60
C ALA A 165 -18.55 -3.02 -6.88
N PHE A 166 -17.96 -2.79 -8.06
CA PHE A 166 -18.64 -2.96 -9.35
C PHE A 166 -18.85 -4.44 -9.73
N TRP A 167 -17.89 -5.32 -9.41
CA TRP A 167 -18.03 -6.78 -9.58
C TRP A 167 -19.16 -7.36 -8.70
N GLN A 168 -19.31 -6.85 -7.47
CA GLN A 168 -20.31 -7.30 -6.51
C GLN A 168 -21.75 -6.93 -6.92
N LEU A 169 -21.95 -5.77 -7.56
CA LEU A 169 -23.24 -5.37 -8.12
C LEU A 169 -23.69 -6.30 -9.27
N LYS A 170 -22.76 -6.89 -10.01
CA LYS A 170 -23.08 -7.77 -11.14
C LYS A 170 -23.10 -9.26 -10.80
N HIS A 171 -22.32 -9.72 -9.82
CA HIS A 171 -22.17 -11.16 -9.52
C HIS A 171 -22.00 -11.46 -8.00
N PRO A 172 -23.07 -11.36 -7.19
CA PRO A 172 -23.00 -11.49 -5.74
C PRO A 172 -22.60 -12.88 -5.20
N THR A 173 -22.60 -13.93 -6.03
CA THR A 173 -22.39 -15.33 -5.59
C THR A 173 -21.07 -15.97 -6.05
N LYS A 174 -20.21 -15.25 -6.78
CA LYS A 174 -18.92 -15.81 -7.25
C LYS A 174 -17.74 -15.10 -6.60
N ILE A 175 -17.34 -15.60 -5.44
CA ILE A 175 -16.10 -15.24 -4.76
C ILE A 175 -14.95 -15.93 -5.52
N CYS A 176 -14.15 -15.18 -6.27
CA CYS A 176 -12.88 -15.71 -6.79
C CYS A 176 -11.83 -15.68 -5.67
N ALA A 177 -11.39 -16.84 -5.23
CA ALA A 177 -10.15 -17.01 -4.50
C ALA A 177 -8.98 -16.85 -5.49
N PHE A 178 -8.19 -15.79 -5.34
CA PHE A 178 -6.85 -15.64 -5.92
C PHE A 178 -5.96 -14.86 -4.96
#